data_AF-A0AA51QRL1-F1
#
_entry.id   AF-A0AA51QRL1-F1
#
_cell.length_a   1.000
_cell.length_b   1.000
_cell.length_c   1.000
_cell.angle_alpha   90.00
_cell.angle_beta   90.00
_cell.angle_gamma   90.00
#
_symmetry.space_group_name_H-M   'P 1'
#
loop_
_entity.id
_entity.type
_entity.pdbx_description
1 polymer ?
#
loop_
_entity_poly.entity_id
_entity_poly.type
_entity_poly.pdbx_seq_one_letter_code
_entity_poly.pdbx_strand_id
1 'polypeptide(L)' 'MATDPVCLAIIDDDAVKFRSTYKGLEYAFCCDYCRKQFEENPKRYSRIAHDISVDLKQTL' A
#
# COMPACT_ATOMS: atom_id res chain seq x y z
N MET A 1 10.91 -2.38 -3.70
CA MET A 1 10.54 -0.98 -3.95
C MET A 1 9.04 -0.91 -3.71
N ALA A 2 8.58 -0.04 -2.82
CA ALA A 2 7.16 0.09 -2.51
C ALA A 2 6.59 1.37 -3.13
N THR A 3 5.32 1.35 -3.52
CA THR A 3 4.63 2.52 -4.06
C THR A 3 3.63 3.03 -3.03
N ASP A 4 3.75 4.31 -2.65
CA ASP A 4 2.76 4.97 -1.82
C ASP A 4 1.40 4.98 -2.55
N PRO A 5 0.34 4.35 -2.01
CA PRO A 5 -0.93 4.22 -2.72
C PRO A 5 -1.75 5.53 -2.77
N VAL A 6 -1.33 6.58 -2.03
CA VAL A 6 -1.99 7.89 -1.99
C VAL A 6 -1.42 8.82 -3.04
N CYS A 7 -0.08 8.90 -3.13
CA CYS A 7 0.61 9.87 -3.99
C CYS A 7 1.46 9.26 -5.11
N LEU A 8 1.56 7.93 -5.17
CA LEU A 8 2.36 7.17 -6.15
C LEU A 8 3.87 7.40 -6.05
N ALA A 9 4.36 7.95 -4.94
CA ALA A 9 5.79 8.05 -4.69
C ALA A 9 6.42 6.65 -4.61
N ILE A 10 7.56 6.46 -5.28
CA ILE A 10 8.39 5.27 -5.15
C ILE A 10 9.21 5.43 -3.86
N ILE A 11 9.16 4.41 -3.02
CA ILE A 11 9.84 4.35 -1.73
C ILE A 11 10.88 3.23 -1.80
N ASP A 12 12.11 3.56 -1.45
CA ASP A 12 13.14 2.56 -1.20
C ASP A 12 12.78 1.75 0.04
N ASP A 13 12.76 0.42 -0.10
CA ASP A 13 12.23 -0.49 0.93
C ASP A 13 12.97 -0.36 2.27
N ASP A 14 14.26 -0.05 2.22
CA ASP A 14 15.14 0.11 3.37
C ASP A 14 14.81 1.35 4.22
N ALA A 15 14.03 2.30 3.68
CA ALA A 15 13.71 3.58 4.32
C ALA A 15 12.24 3.70 4.78
N VAL A 16 11.43 2.65 4.65
CA VAL A 16 9.98 2.72 4.94
C VAL A 16 9.73 2.80 6.46
N LYS A 17 9.47 4.01 6.95
CA LYS A 17 9.10 4.30 8.35
C LYS A 17 7.60 4.25 8.61
N PHE A 18 6.78 4.51 7.60
CA PHE A 18 5.33 4.63 7.73
C PHE A 18 4.64 3.46 7.05
N ARG A 19 3.89 2.68 7.82
CA ARG A 19 3.18 1.49 7.35
C ARG A 19 1.77 1.46 7.93
N SER A 20 0.86 0.78 7.23
CA SER A 20 -0.49 0.48 7.73
C SER A 20 -0.99 -0.82 7.10
N THR A 21 -1.82 -1.57 7.80
CA THR A 21 -2.34 -2.86 7.33
C THR A 21 -3.83 -2.73 7.03
N TYR A 22 -4.24 -3.18 5.83
CA TYR A 22 -5.64 -3.21 5.44
C TYR A 22 -5.95 -4.49 4.68
N LYS A 23 -6.98 -5.23 5.12
CA LYS A 23 -7.38 -6.54 4.56
C LYS A 23 -6.23 -7.56 4.50
N GLY A 24 -5.36 -7.55 5.50
CA GLY A 24 -4.20 -8.46 5.58
C GLY A 24 -3.05 -8.12 4.63
N LEU A 25 -3.13 -6.99 3.91
CA LEU A 25 -2.03 -6.46 3.11
C LEU A 25 -1.38 -5.30 3.85
N GLU A 26 -0.05 -5.28 3.87
CA GLU A 26 0.72 -4.15 4.39
C GLU A 26 0.97 -3.13 3.28
N TYR A 27 0.78 -1.85 3.61
CA TYR A 27 1.01 -0.71 2.73
C TYR A 27 2.11 0.17 3.32
N ALA A 28 3.00 0.63 2.45
CA ALA A 28 4.07 1.58 2.79
C ALA A 28 3.70 2.99 2.34
N PHE A 29 4.16 3.99 3.09
CA PHE A 29 3.88 5.40 2.81
C PHE A 29 5.14 6.25 2.85
N CYS A 30 5.22 7.24 1.96
CA CYS A 30 6.37 8.14 1.87
C CYS A 30 6.43 9.10 3.07
N CYS A 31 5.29 9.36 3.71
CA CYS A 31 5.19 10.20 4.90
C CYS A 31 3.95 9.85 5.74
N ASP A 32 3.89 10.37 6.97
CA ASP A 32 2.76 10.15 7.89
C ASP A 32 1.43 10.72 7.36
N TYR A 33 1.48 11.80 6.57
CA TYR A 33 0.29 12.38 5.96
C TYR A 33 -0.40 11.40 5.01
N CYS A 34 0.36 10.75 4.12
CA CYS A 34 -0.19 9.73 3.22
C CYS A 34 -0.75 8.52 3.99
N ARG A 35 -0.07 8.07 5.04
CA ARG A 35 -0.57 7.00 5.92
C ARG A 35 -1.94 7.36 6.52
N LYS A 36 -2.08 8.57 7.06
CA LYS A 36 -3.34 9.05 7.65
C LYS A 36 -4.47 9.15 6.62
N GLN A 37 -4.19 9.70 5.44
CA GLN A 37 -5.16 9.76 4.35
C GLN A 37 -5.62 8.36 3.92
N PHE A 38 -4.71 7.39 3.89
CA PHE A 38 -5.06 6.00 3.65
C PHE A 38 -5.95 5.42 4.76
N GLU A 39 -5.62 5.64 6.03
CA GLU A 39 -6.40 5.12 7.16
C GLU A 39 -7.81 5.70 7.24
N GLU A 40 -8.01 6.96 6.81
CA GLU A 40 -9.33 7.59 6.71
C GLU A 40 -10.23 6.96 5.65
N ASN A 41 -9.65 6.50 4.52
CA ASN A 41 -10.43 5.89 3.44
C ASN A 41 -9.63 4.83 2.65
N PRO A 42 -9.33 3.68 3.26
CA PRO A 42 -8.40 2.71 2.67
C PRO A 42 -8.97 2.08 1.39
N LYS A 43 -10.30 1.95 1.28
CA LYS A 43 -10.99 1.45 0.08
C LYS A 43 -10.73 2.31 -1.16
N ARG A 44 -10.48 3.62 -0.99
CA ARG A 44 -10.15 4.53 -2.10
C ARG A 44 -8.78 4.24 -2.70
N TYR A 45 -7.81 3.92 -1.85
CA TYR A 45 -6.39 3.81 -2.22
C TYR A 45 -5.92 2.36 -2.42
N SER A 46 -6.60 1.38 -1.82
CA SER A 46 -6.22 -0.03 -1.86
C SER A 46 -6.44 -0.73 -3.22
N ARG A 47 -6.95 -0.04 -4.24
CA ARG A 47 -7.23 -0.67 -5.56
C ARG A 47 -5.96 -1.08 -6.29
N ILE A 48 -4.86 -0.35 -6.08
CA ILE A 48 -3.59 -0.57 -6.78
C ILE A 48 -2.90 -1.87 -6.29
N ALA A 49 -3.10 -2.26 -5.03
CA ALA A 49 -2.45 -3.45 -4.46
C ALA A 49 -3.18 -4.78 -4.74
N HIS A 50 -4.44 -4.74 -5.20
CA HIS A 50 -5.23 -5.97 -5.34
C HIS A 50 -4.81 -6.83 -6.54
N ASP A 51 -4.30 -6.23 -7.62
CA ASP A 51 -3.99 -6.94 -8.87
C ASP A 51 -2.87 -7.98 -8.72
N ILE A 52 -1.90 -7.76 -7.82
CA ILE A 52 -0.77 -8.71 -7.66
C ILE A 52 -1.22 -10.00 -6.93
N SER A 53 -2.24 -9.91 -6.07
CA SER A 53 -2.71 -11.07 -5.27
C SER A 53 -3.71 -11.97 -5.98
N VAL A 54 -4.34 -11.50 -7.07
CA VAL A 54 -5.32 -12.28 -7.84
C VAL A 54 -4.60 -13.33 -8.71
N ASP A 55 -3.45 -12.98 -9.29
CA ASP A 55 -2.63 -13.90 -10.09
C ASP A 55 -1.97 -15.05 -9.29
N LEU A 56 -1.62 -14.82 -8.01
CA LEU A 56 -0.93 -15.85 -7.21
C LEU A 56 -1.84 -16.94 -6.64
N LYS A 57 -3.17 -16.74 -6.64
CA LYS A 57 -4.15 -17.71 -6.08
C LYS A 57 -4.97 -18.45 -7.13
N GLN A 58 -4.85 -18.13 -8.42
CA GLN A 58 -5.57 -18.81 -9.51
C GLN A 58 -4.76 -19.89 -10.23
N THR A 59 -3.50 -20.11 -9.85
CA THR A 59 -2.63 -21.16 -10.45
C THR A 59 -2.41 -22.36 -9.51
N LEU A 60 -3.28 -22.55 -8.50
CA LEU A 60 -3.32 -23.78 -7.68
C LEU A 60 -4.43 -24.71 -8.17
#